data_AF-A0A931JXD8-F1
#
_entry.id   AF-A0A931JXD8-F1
#
_cell.length_a   1.000
_cell.length_b   1.000
_cell.length_c   1.000
_cell.angle_alpha   90.00
_cell.angle_beta   90.00
_cell.angle_gamma   90.00
#
_symmetry.space_group_name_H-M   'P 1'
#
loop_
_entity.id
_entity.type
_entity.pdbx_description
1 polymer ?
#
loop_
_entity_poly.entity_id
_entity_poly.type
_entity_poly.pdbx_seq_one_letter_code
_entity_poly.pdbx_strand_id
1 'polypeptide(L)'
;MRLFTRKPIYRAFPELDAYSDERCQRFVRAANRDWTHRVLSWFTSAFVAFIALILLVLTAAEFGPAVHDGFRAIGLPEDVFVAALMLFILIPPTLAVFYMRDVFLQIRLENVLRAQATCHDCGYSLIGISVSNAGDVLCPECGFTITIDPELDELAKDQSGRKVFEPKEPSTRESLADHAG
;
A
#
# COMPACT_ATOMS: atom_id res chain seq x y z
N MET A 1 -11.61 3.56 -2.24
CA MET A 1 -12.21 3.11 -0.96
C MET A 1 -13.21 1.99 -1.22
N ARG A 2 -12.83 0.73 -0.98
CA ARG A 2 -13.68 -0.48 -1.14
C ARG A 2 -13.62 -1.37 0.10
N LEU A 3 -13.76 -0.77 1.29
CA LEU A 3 -13.59 -1.45 2.58
C LEU A 3 -14.76 -2.40 2.96
N PHE A 4 -15.86 -2.44 2.20
CA PHE A 4 -17.03 -3.26 2.52
C PHE A 4 -17.33 -4.41 1.56
N THR A 5 -16.47 -4.65 0.57
CA THR A 5 -16.61 -5.87 -0.23
C THR A 5 -15.96 -7.02 0.52
N ARG A 6 -16.67 -8.14 0.73
CA ARG A 6 -16.16 -9.44 1.19
C ARG A 6 -14.98 -10.00 0.36
N LYS A 7 -14.49 -9.23 -0.61
CA LYS A 7 -13.31 -9.56 -1.40
C LYS A 7 -12.09 -9.42 -0.50
N PRO A 8 -11.16 -10.38 -0.58
CA PRO A 8 -9.98 -10.36 0.25
C PRO A 8 -9.13 -9.10 -0.04
N ILE A 9 -8.53 -8.56 1.03
CA ILE A 9 -7.81 -7.26 1.06
C ILE A 9 -6.74 -7.14 -0.04
N TYR A 10 -6.13 -8.25 -0.47
CA TYR A 10 -5.09 -8.25 -1.50
C TYR A 10 -5.58 -7.81 -2.89
N ARG A 11 -6.89 -7.90 -3.20
CA ARG A 11 -7.47 -7.38 -4.47
C ARG A 11 -7.64 -5.86 -4.51
N ALA A 12 -7.24 -5.14 -3.47
CA ALA A 12 -7.23 -3.69 -3.49
C ALA A 12 -6.03 -3.13 -4.28
N PHE A 13 -5.02 -3.95 -4.54
CA PHE A 13 -3.78 -3.57 -5.20
C PHE A 13 -3.75 -4.16 -6.60
N PRO A 14 -3.89 -3.33 -7.66
CA PRO A 14 -3.86 -3.82 -9.04
C PRO A 14 -2.51 -4.47 -9.38
N GLU A 15 -1.44 -4.15 -8.65
CA GLU A 15 -0.13 -4.82 -8.80
C GLU A 15 -0.17 -6.28 -8.34
N LEU A 16 -1.02 -6.62 -7.36
CA LEU A 16 -1.17 -7.98 -6.82
C LEU A 16 -2.20 -8.82 -7.58
N ASP A 17 -3.04 -8.21 -8.42
CA ASP A 17 -4.06 -8.92 -9.21
C ASP A 17 -3.43 -9.92 -10.21
N ALA A 18 -2.13 -9.78 -10.52
CA ALA A 18 -1.36 -10.70 -11.35
C ALA A 18 -1.01 -12.04 -10.65
N TYR A 19 -1.07 -12.07 -9.31
CA TYR A 19 -0.57 -13.19 -8.50
C TYR A 19 -1.70 -14.06 -7.95
N SER A 20 -1.42 -15.35 -7.72
CA SER A 20 -2.40 -16.26 -7.11
C SER A 20 -2.70 -15.88 -5.64
N ASP A 21 -3.91 -16.18 -5.19
CA ASP A 21 -4.39 -15.86 -3.85
C ASP A 21 -3.46 -16.44 -2.74
N GLU A 22 -2.87 -17.61 -2.95
CA GLU A 22 -1.92 -18.22 -2.00
C GLU A 22 -0.60 -17.47 -1.91
N ARG A 23 -0.12 -16.89 -3.02
CA ARG A 23 1.09 -16.04 -3.05
C ARG A 23 0.82 -14.71 -2.37
N CYS A 24 -0.31 -14.08 -2.68
CA CYS A 24 -0.75 -12.86 -2.00
C CYS A 24 -0.80 -13.03 -0.47
N GLN A 25 -1.34 -14.15 0.02
CA GLN A 25 -1.37 -14.42 1.47
C GLN A 25 0.02 -14.63 2.08
N ARG A 26 1.00 -15.14 1.33
CA ARG A 26 2.39 -15.30 1.80
C ARG A 26 3.11 -13.95 1.87
N PHE A 27 2.97 -13.11 0.83
CA PHE A 27 3.49 -11.74 0.85
C PHE A 27 2.91 -10.94 2.01
N VAL A 28 1.60 -11.02 2.26
CA VAL A 28 0.96 -10.34 3.40
C VAL A 28 1.47 -10.86 4.74
N ARG A 29 1.78 -12.16 4.87
CA ARG A 29 2.37 -12.73 6.09
C ARG A 29 3.81 -12.26 6.29
N ALA A 30 4.64 -12.28 5.26
CA ALA A 30 6.02 -11.77 5.30
C ALA A 30 6.05 -10.27 5.63
N ALA A 31 5.20 -9.49 4.97
CA ALA A 31 5.02 -8.07 5.21
C ALA A 31 4.34 -7.75 6.56
N ASN A 32 3.92 -8.73 7.37
CA ASN A 32 3.43 -8.46 8.72
C ASN A 32 4.45 -8.80 9.82
N ARG A 33 5.63 -9.33 9.46
CA ARG A 33 6.63 -9.79 10.41
C ARG A 33 7.39 -8.64 11.08
N ASP A 34 7.61 -7.51 10.40
CA ASP A 34 8.30 -6.36 11.02
C ASP A 34 7.36 -5.51 11.87
N TRP A 35 7.41 -5.76 13.17
CA TRP A 35 6.64 -5.04 14.17
C TRP A 35 7.15 -3.62 14.45
N THR A 36 8.44 -3.36 14.27
CA THR A 36 9.08 -2.04 14.48
C THR A 36 8.47 -0.95 13.60
N HIS A 37 8.26 -1.23 12.31
CA HIS A 37 7.60 -0.29 11.41
C HIS A 37 6.11 -0.11 11.70
N ARG A 38 5.44 -1.11 12.31
CA ARG A 38 4.06 -0.98 12.76
C ARG A 38 3.94 -0.04 13.95
N VAL A 39 4.89 -0.10 14.89
CA VAL A 39 4.96 0.84 16.01
C VAL A 39 5.22 2.25 15.49
N LEU A 40 6.18 2.41 14.59
CA LEU A 40 6.48 3.72 14.00
C LEU A 40 5.29 4.29 13.22
N SER A 41 4.58 3.48 12.43
CA SER A 41 3.39 3.94 11.70
C SER A 41 2.22 4.29 12.62
N TRP A 42 2.08 3.58 13.74
CA TRP A 42 1.13 3.97 14.79
C TRP A 42 1.48 5.30 15.42
N PHE A 43 2.77 5.52 15.74
CA PHE A 43 3.23 6.79 16.29
C PHE A 43 3.04 7.95 15.29
N THR A 44 3.39 7.76 14.02
CA THR A 44 3.19 8.81 13.00
C THR A 44 1.71 9.09 12.77
N SER A 45 0.86 8.06 12.73
CA SER A 45 -0.59 8.21 12.62
C SER A 45 -1.18 8.96 13.81
N ALA A 46 -0.80 8.59 15.04
CA ALA A 46 -1.22 9.27 16.25
C ALA A 46 -0.74 10.72 16.30
N PHE A 47 0.50 10.98 15.86
CA PHE A 47 1.08 12.32 15.80
C PHE A 47 0.35 13.21 14.77
N VAL A 48 0.06 12.69 13.58
CA VAL A 48 -0.73 13.41 12.56
C VAL A 48 -2.15 13.68 13.05
N ALA A 49 -2.80 12.69 13.69
CA ALA A 49 -4.13 12.88 14.26
C ALA A 49 -4.13 13.94 15.36
N PHE A 50 -3.08 13.97 16.19
CA PHE A 50 -2.90 14.98 17.24
C PHE A 50 -2.70 16.39 16.67
N ILE A 51 -1.85 16.55 15.65
CA ILE A 51 -1.67 17.84 14.95
C ILE A 51 -2.99 18.29 14.31
N ALA A 52 -3.70 17.38 13.64
CA ALA A 52 -5.00 17.69 13.04
C ALA A 52 -6.01 18.15 14.10
N LEU A 53 -6.05 17.50 15.26
CA LEU A 53 -6.90 17.90 16.38
C LEU A 53 -6.53 19.30 16.90
N ILE A 54 -5.24 19.61 17.05
CA ILE A 54 -4.78 20.95 17.46
C ILE A 54 -5.22 22.00 16.44
N LEU A 55 -4.93 21.79 15.16
CA LEU A 55 -5.31 22.71 14.09
C LEU A 55 -6.83 22.94 14.05
N LEU A 56 -7.59 21.89 14.36
CA LEU A 56 -9.03 21.96 14.41
C LEU A 56 -9.54 22.77 15.59
N VAL A 57 -8.95 22.59 16.77
CA VAL A 57 -9.30 23.40 17.96
C VAL A 57 -8.96 24.86 17.72
N LEU A 58 -7.81 25.15 17.12
CA LEU A 58 -7.40 26.52 16.80
C LEU A 58 -8.35 27.17 15.78
N THR A 59 -8.72 26.46 14.71
CA THR A 59 -9.69 26.96 13.73
C THR A 59 -11.08 27.13 14.33
N ALA A 60 -11.52 26.22 15.21
CA ALA A 60 -12.79 26.37 15.93
C ALA A 60 -12.79 27.57 16.91
N ALA A 61 -11.65 27.89 17.54
CA ALA A 61 -11.54 29.06 18.41
C ALA A 61 -11.63 30.38 17.64
N GLU A 62 -10.97 30.48 16.48
CA GLU A 62 -10.94 31.69 15.65
C GLU A 62 -12.25 31.91 14.88
N PHE A 63 -12.77 30.84 14.24
CA PHE A 63 -13.92 30.94 13.34
C PHE A 63 -15.24 30.53 14.00
N GLY A 64 -15.20 29.85 15.15
CA GLY A 64 -16.38 29.35 15.86
C GLY A 64 -17.46 30.41 16.10
N PRO A 65 -17.12 31.61 16.62
CA PRO A 65 -18.11 32.66 16.85
C PRO A 65 -18.80 33.11 15.56
N ALA A 66 -18.03 33.36 14.50
CA ALA A 66 -18.56 33.80 13.21
C ALA A 66 -19.46 32.74 12.56
N VAL A 67 -19.09 31.45 12.67
CA VAL A 67 -19.92 30.34 12.17
C VAL A 67 -21.18 30.19 13.02
N HIS A 68 -21.08 30.28 14.35
CA HIS A 68 -22.22 30.21 15.26
C HIS A 68 -23.24 31.32 14.98
N ASP A 69 -22.78 32.56 14.79
CA ASP A 69 -23.64 33.69 14.43
C ASP A 69 -24.32 33.49 13.07
N GLY A 70 -23.59 32.93 12.09
CA GLY A 70 -24.15 32.56 10.80
C GLY A 70 -25.26 31.50 10.90
N PHE A 71 -25.05 30.46 11.72
CA PHE A 71 -26.06 29.42 12.00
C PHE A 71 -27.31 30.00 12.68
N ARG A 72 -27.11 30.93 13.61
CA ARG A 72 -28.22 31.62 14.28
C ARG A 72 -28.99 32.52 13.32
N ALA A 73 -28.31 33.19 12.39
CA ALA A 73 -28.94 34.04 11.39
C ALA A 73 -29.86 33.28 10.43
N ILE A 74 -29.54 32.02 10.12
CA ILE A 74 -30.38 31.12 9.31
C ILE A 74 -31.45 30.37 10.13
N GLY A 75 -31.57 30.66 11.44
CA GLY A 75 -32.60 30.10 12.31
C GLY A 75 -32.41 28.63 12.66
N LEU A 76 -31.19 28.10 12.53
CA LEU A 76 -30.92 26.71 12.93
C LEU A 76 -30.82 26.60 14.47
N PRO A 77 -31.33 25.51 15.06
CA PRO A 77 -31.21 25.27 16.49
C PRO A 77 -29.75 25.00 16.88
N GLU A 78 -29.39 25.36 18.10
CA GLU A 78 -28.03 25.22 18.65
C GLU A 78 -27.55 23.76 18.64
N ASP A 79 -28.45 22.81 18.88
CA ASP A 79 -28.16 21.38 18.86
C ASP A 79 -27.61 20.91 17.50
N VAL A 80 -28.08 21.51 16.39
CA VAL A 80 -27.62 21.18 15.04
C VAL A 80 -26.21 21.70 14.81
N PHE A 81 -25.87 22.88 15.33
CA PHE A 81 -24.52 23.42 15.26
C PHE A 81 -23.53 22.54 16.02
N VAL A 82 -23.87 22.13 17.25
CA VAL A 82 -23.02 21.24 18.06
C VAL A 82 -22.84 19.88 17.38
N ALA A 83 -23.91 19.30 16.83
CA ALA A 83 -23.83 18.04 16.10
C ALA A 83 -22.94 18.15 14.85
N ALA A 84 -23.08 19.24 14.07
CA ALA A 84 -22.24 19.49 12.89
C ALA A 84 -20.76 19.66 13.28
N LEU A 85 -20.48 20.39 14.37
CA LEU A 85 -19.13 20.56 14.90
C LEU A 85 -18.52 19.22 15.34
N MET A 86 -19.27 18.39 16.08
CA MET A 86 -18.80 17.06 16.47
C MET A 86 -18.48 16.18 15.26
N LEU A 87 -19.34 16.20 14.25
CA LEU A 87 -19.16 15.41 13.03
C LEU A 87 -17.92 15.88 12.24
N PHE A 88 -17.72 17.20 12.18
CA PHE A 88 -16.53 17.81 11.58
C PHE A 88 -15.25 17.51 12.36
N ILE A 89 -15.33 17.31 13.68
CA ILE A 89 -14.20 16.86 14.52
C ILE A 89 -13.89 15.39 14.34
N LEU A 90 -14.90 14.52 14.24
CA LEU A 90 -14.69 13.09 14.27
C LEU A 90 -14.32 12.49 12.90
N ILE A 91 -14.91 13.00 11.82
CA ILE A 91 -14.78 12.39 10.49
C ILE A 91 -13.39 12.57 9.86
N PRO A 92 -12.82 13.78 9.76
CA PRO A 92 -11.54 13.97 9.11
C PRO A 92 -10.38 13.15 9.70
N PRO A 93 -10.15 13.11 11.03
CA PRO A 93 -9.04 12.35 11.57
C PRO A 93 -9.26 10.83 11.42
N THR A 94 -10.50 10.35 11.53
CA THR A 94 -10.79 8.92 11.30
C THR A 94 -10.49 8.54 9.86
N LEU A 95 -10.95 9.32 8.89
CA LEU A 95 -10.63 9.11 7.47
C LEU A 95 -9.12 9.20 7.19
N ALA A 96 -8.42 10.15 7.82
CA ALA A 96 -6.98 10.30 7.67
C ALA A 96 -6.21 9.07 8.16
N VAL A 97 -6.60 8.49 9.31
CA VAL A 97 -5.99 7.25 9.83
C VAL A 97 -6.22 6.08 8.87
N PHE A 98 -7.44 5.93 8.34
CA PHE A 98 -7.75 4.88 7.36
C PHE A 98 -6.94 5.06 6.07
N TYR A 99 -6.86 6.29 5.56
CA TYR A 99 -6.11 6.60 4.35
C TYR A 99 -4.60 6.36 4.53
N MET A 100 -4.02 6.84 5.63
CA MET A 100 -2.60 6.63 5.95
C MET A 100 -2.27 5.15 6.05
N ARG A 101 -3.14 4.34 6.68
CA ARG A 101 -2.97 2.89 6.75
C ARG A 101 -2.85 2.26 5.35
N ASP A 102 -3.71 2.66 4.42
CA ASP A 102 -3.69 2.14 3.04
C ASP A 102 -2.42 2.58 2.30
N VAL A 103 -2.02 3.86 2.42
CA VAL A 103 -0.79 4.39 1.80
C VAL A 103 0.46 3.69 2.34
N PHE A 104 0.54 3.45 3.65
CA PHE A 104 1.67 2.71 4.24
C PHE A 104 1.76 1.27 3.73
N LEU A 105 0.62 0.61 3.53
CA LEU A 105 0.59 -0.73 2.95
C LEU A 105 1.09 -0.70 1.50
N GLN A 106 0.69 0.30 0.72
CA GLN A 106 1.12 0.47 -0.66
C GLN A 106 2.64 0.73 -0.75
N ILE A 107 3.17 1.67 0.03
CA ILE A 107 4.61 1.97 0.07
C ILE A 107 5.39 0.73 0.48
N ARG A 108 4.89 -0.05 1.45
CA ARG A 108 5.54 -1.28 1.88
C ARG A 108 5.59 -2.32 0.75
N LEU A 109 4.50 -2.47 0.03
CA LEU A 109 4.43 -3.39 -1.10
C LEU A 109 5.44 -2.99 -2.19
N GLU A 110 5.47 -1.70 -2.56
CA GLU A 110 6.46 -1.17 -3.51
C GLU A 110 7.89 -1.38 -3.04
N ASN A 111 8.19 -1.15 -1.76
CA ASN A 111 9.52 -1.34 -1.23
C ASN A 111 9.94 -2.81 -1.21
N VAL A 112 9.02 -3.74 -0.91
CA VAL A 112 9.31 -5.18 -0.97
C VAL A 112 9.57 -5.61 -2.41
N LEU A 113 8.75 -5.17 -3.36
CA LEU A 113 8.94 -5.46 -4.79
C LEU A 113 10.27 -4.88 -5.30
N ARG A 114 10.60 -3.63 -4.95
CA ARG A 114 11.88 -3.02 -5.31
C ARG A 114 13.07 -3.71 -4.67
N ALA A 115 12.98 -4.07 -3.38
CA ALA A 115 14.05 -4.75 -2.66
C ALA A 115 14.35 -6.15 -3.23
N GLN A 116 13.34 -6.83 -3.77
CA GLN A 116 13.52 -8.14 -4.39
C GLN A 116 14.03 -8.05 -5.84
N ALA A 117 13.64 -6.98 -6.55
CA ALA A 117 14.04 -6.77 -7.94
C ALA A 117 15.39 -6.05 -8.10
N THR A 118 16.07 -5.66 -7.02
CA THR A 118 17.35 -4.91 -7.09
C THR A 118 18.46 -5.54 -6.26
N CYS A 119 19.69 -5.39 -6.71
CA CYS A 119 20.86 -5.83 -5.96
C CYS A 119 21.06 -4.96 -4.72
N HIS A 120 21.22 -5.57 -3.54
CA HIS A 120 21.44 -4.82 -2.29
C HIS A 120 22.79 -4.06 -2.26
N ASP A 121 23.78 -4.51 -3.03
CA ASP A 121 25.12 -3.89 -3.02
C ASP A 121 25.21 -2.67 -3.96
N CYS A 122 24.81 -2.84 -5.23
CA CYS A 122 24.94 -1.78 -6.25
C CYS A 122 23.62 -1.17 -6.73
N GLY A 123 22.46 -1.67 -6.29
CA GLY A 123 21.14 -1.18 -6.72
C GLY A 123 20.73 -1.59 -8.15
N TYR A 124 21.51 -2.42 -8.83
CA TYR A 124 21.20 -2.88 -10.19
C TYR A 124 19.91 -3.70 -10.23
N SER A 125 19.03 -3.43 -11.20
CA SER A 125 17.81 -4.20 -11.40
C SER A 125 18.12 -5.62 -11.86
N LEU A 126 17.73 -6.63 -11.08
CA LEU A 126 17.97 -8.04 -11.36
C LEU A 126 16.90 -8.66 -12.27
N ILE A 127 15.95 -7.85 -12.72
CA ILE A 127 14.89 -8.21 -13.65
C ILE A 127 15.50 -8.74 -14.96
N GLY A 128 15.13 -9.96 -15.35
CA GLY A 128 15.58 -10.62 -16.58
C GLY A 128 16.89 -11.39 -16.46
N ILE A 129 17.52 -11.45 -15.28
CA ILE A 129 18.79 -12.16 -15.09
C ILE A 129 18.54 -13.65 -14.89
N SER A 130 19.41 -14.50 -15.45
CA SER A 130 19.31 -15.94 -15.31
C SER A 130 19.64 -16.38 -13.87
N VAL A 131 18.83 -17.31 -13.35
CA VAL A 131 19.03 -17.84 -12.00
C VAL A 131 19.77 -19.16 -12.10
N SER A 132 20.76 -19.35 -11.23
CA SER A 132 21.50 -20.61 -11.15
C SER A 132 20.58 -21.75 -10.69
N ASN A 133 20.98 -23.00 -10.96
CA ASN A 133 20.22 -24.17 -10.50
C ASN A 133 20.12 -24.24 -8.95
N ALA A 134 21.02 -23.56 -8.24
CA ALA A 134 21.03 -23.48 -6.78
C ALA A 134 20.07 -22.41 -6.22
N GLY A 135 19.46 -21.57 -7.07
CA GLY A 135 18.60 -20.45 -6.64
C GLY A 135 19.34 -19.13 -6.41
N ASP A 136 20.60 -19.06 -6.83
CA ASP A 136 21.41 -17.85 -6.69
C ASP A 136 21.40 -17.03 -7.98
N VAL A 137 21.31 -15.70 -7.85
CA VAL A 137 21.51 -14.74 -8.93
C VAL A 137 22.81 -13.99 -8.70
N LEU A 138 23.68 -13.98 -9.71
CA LEU A 138 24.91 -13.20 -9.70
C LEU A 138 24.62 -11.83 -10.34
N CYS A 139 24.85 -10.74 -9.61
CA CYS A 139 24.75 -9.42 -10.19
C CYS A 139 25.85 -9.19 -11.25
N PRO A 140 25.52 -8.74 -12.48
CA PRO A 140 26.50 -8.57 -13.55
C PRO A 140 27.43 -7.37 -13.32
N GLU A 141 26.98 -6.38 -12.54
CA GLU A 141 27.76 -5.17 -12.28
C GLU A 141 28.78 -5.35 -11.15
N CYS A 142 28.35 -5.89 -10.01
CA CYS A 142 29.20 -6.01 -8.81
C CYS A 142 29.66 -7.45 -8.51
N GLY A 143 29.10 -8.46 -9.18
CA GLY A 143 29.39 -9.87 -8.89
C GLY A 143 28.78 -10.38 -7.58
N PHE A 144 28.00 -9.58 -6.87
CA PHE A 144 27.37 -9.99 -5.61
C PHE A 144 26.33 -11.10 -5.86
N THR A 145 26.41 -12.17 -5.08
CA THR A 145 25.51 -13.33 -5.17
C THR A 145 24.34 -13.14 -4.22
N ILE A 146 23.13 -13.18 -4.76
CA ILE A 146 21.89 -13.07 -3.99
C ILE A 146 21.17 -14.41 -4.07
N THR A 147 21.00 -15.05 -2.92
CA THR A 147 20.19 -16.26 -2.82
C THR A 147 18.72 -15.87 -2.80
N ILE A 148 18.00 -16.25 -3.86
CA ILE A 148 16.55 -16.05 -3.95
C ILE A 148 15.89 -17.14 -3.12
N ASP A 149 14.96 -16.75 -2.26
CA ASP A 149 14.17 -17.71 -1.50
C ASP A 149 13.39 -18.61 -2.49
N PRO A 150 13.65 -19.93 -2.54
CA PRO A 150 13.01 -20.82 -3.49
C PRO A 150 11.48 -20.86 -3.32
N GLU A 151 10.96 -20.41 -2.17
CA GLU A 151 9.53 -20.30 -1.93
C GLU A 151 8.83 -19.17 -2.70
N LEU A 152 9.59 -18.20 -3.24
CA LEU A 152 9.01 -17.06 -3.99
C LEU A 152 8.57 -17.41 -5.41
N ASP A 153 9.03 -18.53 -5.97
CA ASP A 153 8.54 -19.09 -7.25
C ASP A 153 8.41 -18.03 -8.37
N GLU A 154 9.38 -17.11 -8.44
CA GLU A 154 9.59 -16.11 -9.50
C GLU A 154 10.49 -16.65 -10.64
N LEU A 155 10.64 -17.97 -10.70
CA LEU A 155 11.44 -18.65 -11.71
C LEU A 155 10.53 -19.03 -12.87
N ALA A 156 10.25 -18.06 -13.75
CA ALA A 156 9.72 -18.38 -15.06
C ALA A 156 10.79 -19.18 -15.83
N LYS A 157 10.38 -20.24 -16.52
CA LYS A 157 11.25 -20.91 -17.49
C LYS A 157 11.16 -20.15 -18.81
N ASP A 158 12.29 -19.71 -19.35
CA ASP A 158 12.33 -19.14 -20.69
C ASP A 158 12.04 -20.22 -21.76
N GLN A 159 11.95 -19.80 -23.02
CA GLN A 159 11.72 -20.71 -24.16
C GLN A 159 12.84 -21.75 -24.34
N SER A 160 14.03 -21.50 -23.77
CA SER A 160 15.20 -22.38 -23.76
C SER A 160 15.20 -23.35 -22.56
N GLY A 161 14.19 -23.30 -21.69
CA GLY A 161 14.08 -24.11 -20.48
C GLY A 161 14.98 -23.65 -19.32
N ARG A 162 15.63 -22.49 -19.43
CA ARG A 162 16.44 -21.92 -18.35
C ARG A 162 15.55 -21.13 -17.39
N LYS A 163 15.84 -21.21 -16.10
CA LYS A 163 15.14 -20.41 -15.10
C LYS A 163 15.64 -18.96 -15.21
N VAL A 164 14.75 -18.05 -15.58
CA VAL A 164 15.03 -16.62 -15.64
C VAL A 164 14.26 -15.97 -14.52
N PHE A 165 14.90 -15.02 -13.84
CA PHE A 165 14.22 -14.13 -12.91
C PHE A 165 13.41 -13.14 -13.73
N GLU A 166 12.19 -13.54 -14.07
CA GLU A 166 11.23 -12.65 -14.71
C GLU A 166 10.16 -12.40 -13.65
N PRO A 167 10.16 -11.22 -12.97
CA PRO A 167 8.96 -10.77 -12.31
C PRO A 167 7.94 -10.65 -13.43
N LYS A 168 7.10 -11.67 -13.56
CA LYS A 168 6.11 -11.75 -14.63
C LYS A 168 5.28 -10.48 -14.56
N GLU A 169 5.52 -9.55 -15.49
CA GLU A 169 4.49 -8.57 -15.81
C GLU A 169 3.24 -9.39 -16.18
N PRO A 170 2.05 -9.05 -15.64
CA PRO A 170 0.84 -9.71 -16.08
C PRO A 170 0.72 -9.45 -17.58
N SER A 171 0.87 -10.53 -18.34
CA SER A 171 0.67 -10.59 -19.77
C SER A 171 -0.51 -9.70 -20.15
N THR A 172 -0.19 -8.66 -20.91
CA THR A 172 -1.12 -7.72 -21.53
C THR A 172 -2.34 -8.49 -22.05
N ARG A 173 -3.51 -7.90 -21.82
CA ARG A 173 -4.85 -8.33 -22.26
C ARG A 173 -4.90 -8.79 -23.72
N GLU A 174 -4.52 -10.03 -23.99
CA GLU A 174 -4.58 -10.63 -25.32
C GLU A 174 -5.49 -11.86 -25.26
N SER A 175 -6.79 -11.65 -24.97
CA SER A 175 -7.82 -12.70 -25.14
C SER A 175 -9.28 -12.20 -25.07
N LEU A 176 -9.57 -10.90 -25.15
CA LEU A 176 -10.97 -10.40 -25.12
C LEU A 176 -11.43 -9.74 -26.44
N ALA A 177 -10.69 -9.89 -27.53
CA ALA A 177 -11.10 -9.41 -28.85
C ALA A 177 -11.66 -10.51 -29.79
N ASP A 178 -11.56 -11.80 -29.46
CA ASP A 178 -11.90 -12.89 -30.41
C ASP A 178 -13.27 -13.57 -30.17
N HIS A 179 -14.12 -13.04 -29.30
CA HIS A 179 -15.50 -13.54 -29.11
C HIS A 179 -16.55 -12.44 -29.28
N ALA A 180 -16.43 -11.68 -30.38
CA ALA A 180 -17.54 -10.98 -31.01
C ALA A 180 -17.69 -11.52 -32.45
N GLY A 181 -18.06 -12.80 -32.55
CA GLY A 181 -18.61 -13.41 -33.76
C GLY A 181 -20.12 -13.50 -33.64
#